data_AF-A0A7Z1A3L4-F1
#
_entry.id   AF-A0A7Z1A3L4-F1
#
_cell.length_a   1.000
_cell.length_b   1.000
_cell.length_c   1.000
_cell.angle_alpha   90.00
_cell.angle_beta   90.00
_cell.angle_gamma   90.00
#
_symmetry.space_group_name_H-M   'P 1'
#
loop_
_entity.id
_entity.type
_entity.pdbx_description
1 polymer ?
#
loop_
_entity_poly.entity_id
_entity_poly.type
_entity_poly.pdbx_seq_one_letter_code
_entity_poly.pdbx_strand_id
1 'polypeptide(L)'
;MISHYTADRKIRSDDAYSPNNEPNKRPDCAATVYWQRCREAYSDVPIILGGIEGSLRRIAHYDYWSDKVRRSVLMDAKPDLLVYGNGELALIEIMYRLARGESIKNIVDMRGTAFILNKSNRHLKANFIEIASNDVDTIGLVDPIINPYVMTEDVADCDIEKQKFSQYTNFNKDIVKGIVVKAGDDLPDDT
;
A
#
# COMPACT_ATOMS: atom_id res chain seq x y z
N MET A 1 -9.07 -17.76 0.02
CA MET A 1 -7.92 -18.68 0.09
C MET A 1 -7.41 -18.85 1.50
N ILE A 2 -6.83 -17.84 2.15
CA ILE A 2 -6.30 -18.07 3.50
C ILE A 2 -7.37 -18.42 4.54
N SER A 3 -8.61 -17.93 4.40
CA SER A 3 -9.72 -18.33 5.28
C SER A 3 -10.31 -19.70 4.90
N HIS A 4 -10.16 -20.12 3.65
CA HIS A 4 -10.68 -21.39 3.14
C HIS A 4 -9.75 -22.57 3.40
N TYR A 5 -8.44 -22.32 3.53
CA TYR A 5 -7.44 -23.37 3.60
C TYR A 5 -6.41 -23.09 4.72
N THR A 6 -5.91 -24.14 5.36
CA THR A 6 -4.75 -24.09 6.26
C THR A 6 -3.44 -23.93 5.47
N ALA A 7 -2.33 -23.59 6.13
CA ALA A 7 -1.03 -23.48 5.47
C ALA A 7 -0.65 -24.74 4.67
N ASP A 8 -1.05 -25.93 5.15
CA ASP A 8 -0.87 -27.22 4.47
C ASP A 8 -1.89 -27.50 3.34
N ARG A 9 -2.61 -26.47 2.89
CA ARG A 9 -3.67 -26.54 1.86
C ARG A 9 -4.85 -27.46 2.21
N LYS A 10 -5.12 -27.72 3.49
CA LYS A 10 -6.32 -28.45 3.92
C LYS A 10 -7.51 -27.49 4.04
N ILE A 11 -8.69 -27.92 3.60
CA ILE A 11 -9.92 -27.12 3.71
C ILE A 11 -10.25 -26.89 5.19
N ARG A 12 -10.57 -25.65 5.55
CA ARG A 12 -11.04 -25.30 6.90
C ARG A 12 -12.54 -25.58 7.03
N SER A 13 -12.93 -25.96 8.24
CA SER A 13 -14.34 -26.20 8.61
C SER A 13 -15.10 -24.91 8.91
N ASP A 14 -14.40 -23.80 9.11
CA ASP A 14 -14.93 -22.52 9.54
C ASP A 14 -14.29 -21.34 8.79
N ASP A 15 -15.04 -20.25 8.65
CA ASP A 15 -14.54 -18.97 8.13
C ASP A 15 -15.02 -17.81 9.02
N ALA A 16 -14.11 -17.25 9.82
CA ALA A 16 -14.39 -16.18 10.79
C ALA A 16 -15.01 -14.91 10.19
N TYR A 17 -14.94 -14.72 8.86
CA TYR A 17 -15.47 -13.55 8.17
C TYR A 17 -16.78 -13.82 7.42
N SER A 18 -17.26 -15.06 7.44
CA SER A 18 -18.55 -15.45 6.84
C SER A 18 -19.66 -15.45 7.89
N PRO A 19 -20.93 -15.17 7.51
CA PRO A 19 -22.05 -15.24 8.44
C PRO A 19 -22.12 -16.62 9.13
N ASN A 20 -22.32 -16.62 10.45
CA ASN A 20 -22.33 -17.82 11.31
C ASN A 20 -21.04 -18.68 11.25
N ASN A 21 -19.93 -18.11 10.80
CA ASN A 21 -18.68 -18.82 10.54
C ASN A 21 -18.79 -19.97 9.52
N GLU A 22 -19.80 -19.95 8.65
CA GLU A 22 -20.02 -21.02 7.68
C GLU A 22 -18.87 -21.08 6.66
N PRO A 23 -18.29 -22.26 6.40
CA PRO A 23 -17.26 -22.42 5.40
C PRO A 23 -17.82 -22.26 3.98
N ASN A 24 -16.93 -22.04 3.00
CA ASN A 24 -17.24 -22.01 1.57
C ASN A 24 -18.22 -20.91 1.10
N LYS A 25 -18.46 -19.86 1.89
CA LYS A 25 -19.31 -18.73 1.46
C LYS A 25 -18.55 -17.64 0.71
N ARG A 26 -17.26 -17.46 0.99
CA ARG A 26 -16.43 -16.41 0.40
C ARG A 26 -15.62 -16.96 -0.78
N PRO A 27 -15.63 -16.37 -1.97
CA PRO A 27 -14.81 -16.88 -3.06
C PRO A 27 -13.30 -16.76 -2.77
N ASP A 28 -12.51 -17.62 -3.40
CA ASP A 28 -11.06 -17.43 -3.48
C ASP A 28 -10.74 -16.19 -4.31
N CYS A 29 -9.68 -15.47 -3.92
CA CYS A 29 -9.35 -14.15 -4.49
C CYS A 29 -10.55 -13.18 -4.45
N ALA A 30 -11.19 -13.09 -3.28
CA ALA A 30 -12.42 -12.35 -3.07
C ALA A 30 -12.36 -10.89 -3.55
N ALA A 31 -11.19 -10.23 -3.41
CA ALA A 31 -10.99 -8.88 -3.92
C ALA A 31 -11.34 -8.77 -5.41
N THR A 32 -10.88 -9.70 -6.25
CA THR A 32 -11.16 -9.70 -7.69
C THR A 32 -12.62 -10.08 -7.98
N VAL A 33 -13.13 -11.13 -7.31
CA VAL A 33 -14.48 -11.64 -7.57
C VAL A 33 -15.56 -10.65 -7.15
N TYR A 34 -15.49 -10.13 -5.92
CA TYR A 34 -16.44 -9.12 -5.47
C TYR A 34 -16.31 -7.84 -6.26
N TRP A 35 -15.10 -7.50 -6.69
CA TRP A 35 -14.94 -6.32 -7.51
C TRP A 35 -15.69 -6.43 -8.84
N GLN A 36 -15.55 -7.55 -9.56
CA GLN A 36 -16.31 -7.80 -10.79
C GLN A 36 -17.83 -7.72 -10.55
N ARG A 37 -18.34 -8.29 -9.45
CA ARG A 37 -19.77 -8.21 -9.09
C ARG A 37 -20.23 -6.78 -8.80
N CYS A 38 -19.43 -6.00 -8.09
CA CYS A 38 -19.75 -4.59 -7.84
C CYS A 38 -19.78 -3.80 -9.14
N ARG A 39 -18.84 -4.03 -10.07
CA ARG A 39 -18.83 -3.35 -11.37
C ARG A 39 -20.00 -3.77 -12.27
N GLU A 40 -20.38 -5.05 -12.25
CA GLU A 40 -21.56 -5.55 -12.96
C GLU A 40 -22.85 -4.90 -12.45
N ALA A 41 -22.99 -4.73 -11.13
CA ALA A 41 -24.17 -4.14 -10.53
C ALA A 41 -24.20 -2.60 -10.64
N TYR A 42 -23.02 -1.96 -10.59
CA TYR A 42 -22.87 -0.51 -10.57
C TYR A 42 -21.72 -0.08 -11.49
N SER A 43 -22.02 0.05 -12.78
CA SER A 43 -21.02 0.42 -13.79
C SER A 43 -20.45 1.83 -13.61
N ASP A 44 -21.27 2.73 -13.08
CA ASP A 44 -21.09 4.18 -13.07
C ASP A 44 -20.66 4.70 -11.69
N VAL A 45 -20.63 3.84 -10.69
CA VAL A 45 -20.11 4.15 -9.35
C VAL A 45 -18.58 4.00 -9.34
N PRO A 46 -17.83 4.91 -8.71
CA PRO A 46 -16.42 4.69 -8.43
C PRO A 46 -16.22 3.55 -7.44
N ILE A 47 -15.31 2.61 -7.73
CA ILE A 47 -14.93 1.58 -6.77
C ILE A 47 -13.45 1.63 -6.44
N ILE A 48 -13.21 1.68 -5.14
CA ILE A 48 -11.91 1.76 -4.50
C ILE A 48 -11.57 0.39 -3.92
N LEU A 49 -10.44 -0.17 -4.31
CA LEU A 49 -9.93 -1.42 -3.76
C LEU A 49 -8.99 -1.14 -2.59
N GLY A 50 -9.00 -1.99 -1.57
CA GLY A 50 -8.10 -1.83 -0.44
C GLY A 50 -7.93 -3.08 0.40
N GLY A 51 -7.47 -2.88 1.62
CA GLY A 51 -7.20 -3.94 2.58
C GLY A 51 -5.91 -4.71 2.28
N ILE A 52 -5.70 -5.79 3.05
CA ILE A 52 -4.48 -6.61 3.00
C ILE A 52 -4.29 -7.21 1.60
N GLU A 53 -5.37 -7.70 0.98
CA GLU A 53 -5.31 -8.31 -0.34
C GLU A 53 -4.91 -7.29 -1.43
N GLY A 54 -5.52 -6.09 -1.42
CA GLY A 54 -5.14 -5.01 -2.34
C GLY A 54 -3.70 -4.54 -2.13
N SER A 55 -3.30 -4.36 -0.87
CA SER A 55 -1.98 -3.83 -0.51
C SER A 55 -0.83 -4.75 -0.94
N LEU A 56 -0.96 -6.05 -0.66
CA LEU A 56 0.09 -7.04 -0.95
C LEU A 56 0.11 -7.44 -2.43
N ARG A 57 -1.05 -7.48 -3.09
CA ARG A 57 -1.16 -7.89 -4.50
C ARG A 57 -1.07 -6.71 -5.49
N ARG A 58 -0.76 -5.49 -5.03
CA ARG A 58 -0.66 -4.28 -5.89
C ARG A 58 0.48 -4.35 -6.91
N ILE A 59 1.52 -5.13 -6.62
CA ILE A 59 2.64 -5.41 -7.52
C ILE A 59 2.60 -6.87 -7.97
N ALA A 60 3.43 -7.22 -8.95
CA ALA A 60 3.64 -8.61 -9.28
C ALA A 60 4.13 -9.37 -8.04
N HIS A 61 3.54 -10.52 -7.77
CA HIS A 61 3.81 -11.30 -6.56
C HIS A 61 3.80 -12.79 -6.87
N TYR A 62 4.57 -13.55 -6.11
CA TYR A 62 4.51 -15.01 -6.16
C TYR A 62 3.31 -15.50 -5.33
N ASP A 63 2.40 -16.23 -5.96
CA ASP A 63 1.24 -16.82 -5.33
C ASP A 63 1.55 -18.26 -4.91
N TYR A 64 1.81 -18.43 -3.61
CA TYR A 64 2.13 -19.73 -3.00
C TYR A 64 1.06 -20.81 -3.28
N TRP A 65 -0.20 -20.42 -3.44
CA TRP A 65 -1.28 -21.38 -3.64
C TRP A 65 -1.29 -21.97 -5.04
N SER A 66 -1.00 -21.14 -6.04
CA SER A 66 -0.97 -21.55 -7.44
C SER A 66 0.44 -21.85 -7.98
N ASP A 67 1.48 -21.66 -7.15
CA ASP A 67 2.90 -21.85 -7.47
C ASP A 67 3.33 -21.08 -8.72
N LYS A 68 2.88 -19.82 -8.82
CA LYS A 68 3.08 -18.97 -10.01
C LYS A 68 3.32 -17.52 -9.61
N VAL A 69 4.14 -16.83 -10.40
CA VAL A 69 4.21 -15.37 -10.36
C VAL A 69 2.97 -14.81 -11.04
N ARG A 70 2.16 -14.07 -10.29
CA ARG A 70 0.96 -13.38 -10.80
C ARG A 70 1.27 -11.91 -11.00
N ARG A 71 0.62 -11.32 -12.01
CA ARG A 71 0.62 -9.88 -12.22
C ARG A 71 -0.14 -9.17 -11.09
N SER A 72 -0.05 -7.85 -11.07
CA SER A 72 -0.77 -7.01 -10.12
C SER A 72 -2.28 -7.25 -10.17
N VAL A 73 -2.92 -7.25 -8.99
CA VAL A 73 -4.38 -7.26 -8.85
C VAL A 73 -5.03 -6.07 -9.57
N LEU A 74 -4.31 -4.95 -9.73
CA LEU A 74 -4.79 -3.81 -10.51
C LEU A 74 -5.18 -4.23 -11.93
N MET A 75 -4.43 -5.14 -12.55
CA MET A 75 -4.68 -5.58 -13.93
C MET A 75 -5.86 -6.56 -14.05
N ASP A 76 -6.07 -7.39 -13.03
CA ASP A 76 -7.13 -8.40 -13.01
C ASP A 76 -8.45 -7.81 -12.54
N ALA A 77 -8.42 -7.05 -11.44
CA ALA A 77 -9.56 -6.38 -10.88
C ALA A 77 -9.92 -5.14 -11.71
N LYS A 78 -8.95 -4.28 -12.08
CA LYS A 78 -9.19 -2.95 -12.68
C LYS A 78 -10.05 -2.04 -11.80
N PRO A 79 -9.68 -1.82 -10.52
CA PRO A 79 -10.36 -0.83 -9.70
C PRO A 79 -10.08 0.57 -10.24
N ASP A 80 -10.94 1.55 -9.90
CA ASP A 80 -10.69 2.95 -10.27
C ASP A 80 -9.49 3.50 -9.49
N LEU A 81 -9.37 3.10 -8.22
CA LEU A 81 -8.26 3.46 -7.34
C LEU A 81 -8.00 2.31 -6.35
N LEU A 82 -6.74 2.06 -6.00
CA LEU A 82 -6.34 1.12 -4.96
C LEU A 82 -5.67 1.88 -3.82
N VAL A 83 -6.12 1.67 -2.59
CA VAL A 83 -5.50 2.22 -1.38
C VAL A 83 -4.71 1.12 -0.70
N TYR A 84 -3.45 1.38 -0.38
CA TYR A 84 -2.56 0.42 0.28
C TYR A 84 -1.93 1.00 1.56
N GLY A 85 -1.62 0.10 2.50
CA GLY A 85 -1.17 0.50 3.84
C GLY A 85 -2.33 0.99 4.70
N ASN A 86 -2.04 1.96 5.58
CA ASN A 86 -3.05 2.59 6.43
C ASN A 86 -3.91 3.53 5.57
N GLY A 87 -5.12 3.07 5.27
CA GLY A 87 -6.00 3.73 4.30
C GLY A 87 -6.95 4.75 4.90
N GLU A 88 -6.98 4.96 6.23
CA GLU A 88 -7.98 5.82 6.87
C GLU A 88 -7.90 7.28 6.40
N LEU A 89 -6.69 7.84 6.35
CA LEU A 89 -6.48 9.22 5.89
C LEU A 89 -6.74 9.34 4.39
N ALA A 90 -6.24 8.39 3.60
CA ALA A 90 -6.44 8.35 2.15
C ALA A 90 -7.94 8.26 1.81
N LEU A 91 -8.69 7.39 2.49
CA LEU A 91 -10.12 7.23 2.27
C LEU A 91 -10.89 8.52 2.59
N ILE A 92 -10.59 9.16 3.73
CA ILE A 92 -11.22 10.43 4.10
C ILE A 92 -10.98 11.49 3.02
N GLU A 93 -9.74 11.62 2.55
CA GLU A 93 -9.40 12.58 1.50
C GLU A 93 -10.10 12.28 0.18
N ILE A 94 -10.16 11.00 -0.23
CA ILE A 94 -10.89 10.58 -1.43
C ILE A 94 -12.37 10.98 -1.30
N MET A 95 -13.00 10.72 -0.16
CA MET A 95 -14.41 11.06 0.07
C MET A 95 -14.65 12.57 -0.01
N TYR A 96 -13.79 13.40 0.58
CA TYR A 96 -13.93 14.87 0.49
C TYR A 96 -13.80 15.37 -0.95
N ARG A 97 -12.87 14.82 -1.73
CA ARG A 97 -12.68 15.18 -3.13
C ARG A 97 -13.86 14.77 -4.01
N LEU A 98 -14.35 13.54 -3.84
CA LEU A 98 -15.57 13.06 -4.51
C LEU A 98 -16.79 13.92 -4.15
N ALA A 99 -16.94 14.32 -2.88
CA ALA A 99 -18.03 15.20 -2.44
C ALA A 99 -17.96 16.60 -3.06
N ARG A 100 -16.77 17.07 -3.45
CA ARG A 100 -16.57 18.33 -4.19
C ARG A 100 -16.80 18.18 -5.71
N GLY A 101 -17.17 17.00 -6.17
CA GLY A 101 -17.40 16.70 -7.59
C GLY A 101 -16.14 16.37 -8.38
N GLU A 102 -15.00 16.15 -7.72
CA GLU A 102 -13.79 15.67 -8.39
C GLU A 102 -14.00 14.24 -8.91
N SER A 103 -13.59 13.97 -10.14
CA SER A 103 -13.65 12.61 -10.69
C SER A 103 -12.59 11.72 -10.04
N ILE A 104 -12.96 10.49 -9.66
CA ILE A 104 -12.01 9.50 -9.10
C ILE A 104 -10.76 9.30 -9.96
N LYS A 105 -10.88 9.45 -11.30
CA LYS A 105 -9.79 9.28 -12.26
C LYS A 105 -8.75 10.39 -12.21
N ASN A 106 -9.08 11.52 -11.60
CA ASN A 106 -8.18 12.67 -11.46
C ASN A 106 -7.43 12.66 -10.12
N ILE A 107 -7.85 11.82 -9.17
CA ILE A 107 -7.22 11.69 -7.86
C ILE A 107 -5.97 10.80 -8.01
N VAL A 108 -4.84 11.43 -8.32
CA VAL A 108 -3.57 10.74 -8.61
C VAL A 108 -2.39 11.21 -7.77
N ASP A 109 -2.58 12.30 -7.03
CA ASP A 109 -1.59 13.00 -6.19
C ASP A 109 -1.62 12.53 -4.72
N MET A 110 -2.33 11.45 -4.43
CA MET A 110 -2.52 10.96 -3.06
C MET A 110 -1.52 9.86 -2.68
N ARG A 111 -0.87 10.03 -1.53
CA ARG A 111 0.04 9.03 -0.96
C ARG A 111 -0.73 7.76 -0.57
N GLY A 112 -0.09 6.60 -0.74
CA GLY A 112 -0.71 5.32 -0.40
C GLY A 112 -1.78 4.88 -1.39
N THR A 113 -1.79 5.44 -2.60
CA THR A 113 -2.72 5.05 -3.67
C THR A 113 -1.99 4.50 -4.89
N ALA A 114 -2.65 3.61 -5.62
CA ALA A 114 -2.17 3.04 -6.86
C ALA A 114 -3.32 2.93 -7.87
N PHE A 115 -3.03 3.19 -9.13
CA PHE A 115 -4.00 3.14 -10.23
C PHE A 115 -3.30 2.72 -11.52
N ILE A 116 -4.09 2.39 -12.54
CA ILE A 116 -3.57 2.00 -13.85
C ILE A 116 -3.43 3.24 -14.73
N LEU A 117 -2.23 3.43 -15.28
CA LEU A 117 -1.99 4.35 -16.39
C LEU A 117 -2.31 3.66 -17.71
N ASN A 118 -3.26 4.23 -18.45
CA ASN A 118 -3.69 3.85 -19.78
C ASN A 118 -3.32 4.98 -20.77
N LYS A 119 -3.54 4.73 -22.07
CA LYS A 119 -3.30 5.73 -23.12
C LYS A 119 -4.06 7.05 -22.89
N SER A 120 -5.25 6.99 -22.30
CA SER A 120 -6.12 8.16 -22.09
C SER A 120 -5.66 9.10 -20.96
N ASN A 121 -5.05 8.56 -19.91
CA ASN A 121 -4.60 9.31 -18.73
C ASN A 121 -3.06 9.40 -18.63
N ARG A 122 -2.39 9.14 -19.75
CA ARG A 122 -0.92 9.18 -19.88
C ARG A 122 -0.34 10.56 -19.61
N HIS A 123 -1.06 11.62 -19.93
CA HIS A 123 -0.68 13.00 -19.63
C HIS A 123 -0.46 13.25 -18.13
N LEU A 124 -1.10 12.48 -17.25
CA LEU A 124 -0.91 12.59 -15.80
C LEU A 124 0.51 12.19 -15.38
N LYS A 125 1.23 11.41 -16.20
CA LYS A 125 2.60 10.95 -15.94
C LYS A 125 3.62 12.10 -15.85
N ALA A 126 3.33 13.26 -16.43
CA ALA A 126 4.21 14.42 -16.40
C ALA A 126 4.66 14.84 -14.99
N ASN A 127 3.82 14.60 -13.98
CA ASN A 127 4.11 14.96 -12.59
C ASN A 127 4.69 13.80 -11.77
N PHE A 128 4.96 12.64 -12.39
CA PHE A 128 5.43 11.46 -11.69
C PHE A 128 6.93 11.27 -11.83
N ILE A 129 7.55 10.79 -10.75
CA ILE A 129 8.97 10.48 -10.72
C ILE A 129 9.10 8.96 -10.78
N GLU A 130 9.88 8.46 -11.73
CA GLU A 130 10.21 7.03 -11.81
C GLU A 130 11.41 6.76 -10.91
N ILE A 131 11.23 5.90 -9.90
CA ILE A 131 12.27 5.51 -8.95
C ILE A 131 12.73 4.09 -9.29
N ALA A 132 14.03 3.87 -9.35
CA ALA A 132 14.60 2.55 -9.57
C ALA A 132 14.22 1.62 -8.40
N SER A 133 13.56 0.48 -8.69
CA SER A 133 13.24 -0.52 -7.67
C SER A 133 14.43 -1.39 -7.25
N ASN A 134 15.60 -1.19 -7.85
CA ASN A 134 16.79 -2.02 -7.61
C ASN A 134 17.54 -1.60 -6.35
N ASP A 135 17.26 -0.41 -5.83
CA ASP A 135 17.88 0.08 -4.61
C ASP A 135 16.99 -0.31 -3.43
N VAL A 136 17.51 -1.16 -2.55
CA VAL A 136 16.83 -1.55 -1.32
C VAL A 136 17.19 -0.50 -0.29
N ASP A 137 16.19 0.18 0.28
CA ASP A 137 16.40 1.11 1.39
C ASP A 137 17.25 0.43 2.46
N THR A 138 18.49 0.88 2.61
CA THR A 138 19.33 0.45 3.72
C THR A 138 18.74 1.05 4.97
N ILE A 139 18.26 0.20 5.88
CA ILE A 139 17.74 0.61 7.18
C ILE A 139 18.80 1.49 7.84
N GLY A 140 18.50 2.80 7.92
CA GLY A 140 19.31 3.74 8.67
C GLY A 140 19.29 3.40 10.17
N LEU A 141 20.11 4.10 10.94
CA LEU A 141 20.04 3.98 12.39
C LEU A 141 18.62 4.37 12.86
N VAL A 142 17.97 3.46 13.58
CA VAL A 142 16.69 3.74 14.26
C VAL A 142 17.01 4.69 15.41
N ASP A 143 16.28 5.82 15.50
CA ASP A 143 16.42 6.74 16.63
C ASP A 143 16.29 5.95 17.94
N PRO A 144 17.22 6.11 18.90
CA PRO A 144 17.15 5.36 20.15
C PRO A 144 15.85 5.73 20.87
N ILE A 145 15.05 4.71 21.18
CA ILE A 145 13.80 4.88 21.93
C ILE A 145 14.19 5.36 23.33
N ILE A 146 13.79 6.57 23.69
CA ILE A 146 13.97 7.10 25.05
C ILE A 146 13.17 6.21 26.00
N ASN A 147 13.82 5.73 27.06
CA ASN A 147 13.16 4.91 28.07
C ASN A 147 12.04 5.74 28.73
N PRO A 148 10.76 5.32 28.63
CA PRO A 148 9.62 6.09 29.13
C PRO A 148 9.54 6.17 30.66
N TYR A 149 10.40 5.44 31.37
CA TYR A 149 10.44 5.37 32.84
C TYR A 149 11.56 6.20 33.47
N VAL A 150 12.28 7.00 32.69
CA VAL A 150 13.28 7.92 33.24
C VAL A 150 12.55 8.99 34.05
N MET A 151 12.75 8.98 35.36
CA MET A 151 12.23 10.01 36.25
C MET A 151 13.06 11.28 36.02
N THR A 152 12.42 12.35 35.53
CA THR A 152 13.10 13.63 35.21
C THR A 152 13.70 14.35 36.43
N GLU A 153 13.39 13.85 37.63
CA GLU A 153 13.85 14.37 38.92
C GLU A 153 15.23 13.81 39.30
N ASP A 154 15.58 12.61 38.83
CA ASP A 154 16.88 11.98 39.05
C ASP A 154 17.87 12.45 37.97
N VAL A 155 18.52 13.58 38.27
CA VAL A 155 19.46 14.27 37.36
C VAL A 155 20.57 13.34 36.86
N ALA A 156 21.03 12.40 37.71
CA ALA A 156 22.07 11.44 37.37
C ALA A 156 21.65 10.47 36.25
N ASP A 157 20.45 9.92 36.30
CA ASP A 157 19.93 8.99 35.29
C ASP A 157 19.59 9.73 33.98
N CYS A 158 19.10 10.97 34.09
CA CYS A 158 18.86 11.86 32.96
C CYS A 158 20.16 12.22 32.21
N ASP A 159 21.26 12.44 32.93
CA ASP A 159 22.56 12.76 32.33
C ASP A 159 23.21 11.54 31.66
N ILE A 160 23.01 10.33 32.18
CA ILE A 160 23.44 9.07 31.55
C ILE A 160 22.71 8.85 30.21
N GLU A 161 21.40 9.10 30.16
CA GLU A 161 20.61 8.97 28.91
C GLU A 161 20.99 10.05 27.88
N LYS A 162 21.28 11.29 28.32
CA LYS A 162 21.80 12.34 27.43
C LYS A 162 23.18 11.99 26.86
N GLN A 163 24.06 11.37 27.65
CA GLN A 163 25.39 10.94 27.17
C GLN A 163 25.32 9.84 26.11
N LYS A 164 24.30 8.97 26.14
CA LYS A 164 24.05 8.00 25.05
C LYS A 164 23.75 8.70 23.73
N PHE A 165 23.10 9.87 23.77
CA PHE A 165 22.80 10.67 22.59
C PHE A 165 24.07 11.28 21.95
N SER A 166 25.08 11.61 22.77
CA SER A 166 26.35 12.19 22.31
C SER A 166 27.13 11.31 21.33
N GLN A 167 26.94 9.99 21.37
CA GLN A 167 27.56 9.05 20.41
C GLN A 167 27.07 9.25 18.96
N TYR A 168 25.96 9.97 18.73
CA TYR A 168 25.34 10.15 17.41
C TYR A 168 25.49 11.57 16.84
N THR A 169 26.24 12.44 17.52
CA THR A 169 26.38 13.88 17.15
C THR A 169 27.00 14.14 15.79
N ASN A 170 27.77 13.20 15.24
CA ASN A 170 28.39 13.30 13.92
C ASN A 170 27.65 12.49 12.83
N PHE A 171 26.44 12.00 13.09
CA PHE A 171 25.70 11.23 12.10
C PHE A 171 25.13 12.15 11.01
N ASN A 172 25.64 12.01 9.80
CA ASN A 172 25.10 12.66 8.62
C ASN A 172 23.93 11.80 8.12
N LYS A 173 22.70 12.31 8.24
CA LYS A 173 21.51 11.58 7.80
C LYS A 173 21.65 11.32 6.30
N ASP A 174 21.83 10.05 5.93
CA ASP A 174 21.72 9.64 4.54
C ASP A 174 20.29 9.94 4.09
N ILE A 175 20.13 11.05 3.38
CA ILE A 175 18.89 11.34 2.67
C ILE A 175 18.82 10.23 1.62
N VAL A 176 17.91 9.28 1.83
CA VAL A 176 17.55 8.28 0.82
C VAL A 176 17.03 9.03 -0.40
N LYS A 177 17.95 9.42 -1.28
CA LYS A 177 17.63 9.94 -2.60
C LYS A 177 17.51 8.72 -3.47
N GLY A 178 16.32 8.11 -3.50
CA GLY A 178 16.01 7.07 -4.46
C GLY A 178 16.45 7.58 -5.84
N ILE A 179 17.26 6.80 -6.55
CA ILE A 179 17.79 7.21 -7.85
C ILE A 179 16.59 7.45 -8.76
N VAL A 180 16.37 8.71 -9.10
CA VAL A 180 15.34 9.11 -10.05
C VAL A 180 15.81 8.67 -11.42
N VAL A 181 15.13 7.65 -11.96
CA VAL A 181 15.42 7.10 -13.30
C VAL A 181 14.90 8.05 -14.36
N LYS A 182 13.71 8.64 -14.13
CA LYS A 182 13.12 9.67 -14.98
C LYS A 182 12.36 10.67 -14.12
N ALA A 183 12.68 11.96 -14.27
CA ALA A 183 11.79 13.02 -13.83
C ALA A 183 10.60 13.07 -14.80
N GLY A 184 9.40 13.36 -14.30
CA GLY A 184 8.17 13.28 -15.10
C GLY A 184 8.15 14.19 -16.33
N ASP A 185 9.02 15.21 -16.39
CA ASP A 185 9.16 16.12 -17.52
C ASP A 185 9.88 15.50 -18.74
N ASP A 186 10.62 14.39 -18.57
CA ASP A 186 11.48 13.77 -19.59
C ASP A 186 10.88 12.43 -20.09
N LEU A 187 9.67 12.49 -20.62
CA LEU A 187 8.94 11.32 -21.13
C LEU A 187 9.19 11.12 -22.64
N PRO A 188 9.66 9.92 -23.06
CA PRO A 188 9.69 9.58 -24.49
C PRO A 188 8.26 9.57 -25.06
N ASP A 189 8.09 10.09 -26.28
CA ASP A 189 6.80 10.15 -26.99
C ASP A 189 6.03 8.81 -26.97
N ASP A 190 6.75 7.68 -26.96
CA ASP A 190 6.21 6.33 -27.02
C ASP A 190 5.82 5.67 -25.66
N THR A 191 6.04 6.30 -24.50
CA THR A 191 5.68 5.74 -23.15
C THR A 191 4.55 6.39 -22.40
#